data_AF-A0AAD5XM20-F1
#
_entry.id   AF-A0AAD5XM20-F1
#
_cell.length_a   1.000
_cell.length_b   1.000
_cell.length_c   1.000
_cell.angle_alpha   90.00
_cell.angle_beta   90.00
_cell.angle_gamma   90.00
#
_symmetry.space_group_name_H-M   'P 1'
#
loop_
_entity.id
_entity.type
_entity.pdbx_description
1 polymer ?
#
loop_
_entity_poly.entity_id
_entity_poly.type
_entity_poly.pdbx_seq_one_letter_code
_entity_poly.pdbx_strand_id
1 'polypeptide(L)'
;MIVASSSSSPASDSPSAASSSALAKRNPAAALATLNSISSDLKRSSDAAGVILASAAAGDVYDGSGKQIKALLEHAKEIVLQLREVMDSTQEIDFHDAGGQLPPYDALVHKLNDAFRHQKGINQMNAKLLSVNYLVNLSNVSKNRQLSRAVAEGQSQVIELQRTVCTLEDSVDFLTVEADVQRQTASRLKNALDDTRRLLDATMVEYRQELGRQREMIRKQTTVIGELYRSKFHQDFILDATIFLFCLWAANTTIVDVPLRSAVELALAQLRYWFPSKTRFVGGALPPSTFTTATQRRQKVWSQQVAKLALILVFVRRLRRGAAEYGIHNRIGATYPYISSMFAVLYAGFAKRISSGGIARPSPGSPSSSSTETPALPEPEPPKRNEIHVQPIL
;
A
#
# COMPACT_ATOMS: atom_id res chain seq x y z
N MET A 1 -23.55 -38.88 17.94
CA MET A 1 -23.84 -40.24 17.44
C MET A 1 -23.21 -41.21 18.43
N ILE A 2 -24.05 -41.95 19.15
CA ILE A 2 -23.70 -42.78 20.31
C ILE A 2 -23.20 -44.12 19.80
N VAL A 3 -21.96 -44.51 20.10
CA VAL A 3 -21.45 -45.86 19.87
C VAL A 3 -21.23 -46.50 21.24
N ALA A 4 -22.13 -47.42 21.57
CA ALA A 4 -22.03 -48.30 22.73
C ALA A 4 -21.02 -49.41 22.42
N SER A 5 -19.92 -49.48 23.17
CA SER A 5 -18.95 -50.57 23.09
C SER A 5 -19.17 -51.51 24.27
N SER A 6 -19.75 -52.67 23.95
CA SER A 6 -20.00 -53.81 24.81
C SER A 6 -18.70 -54.43 25.35
N SER A 7 -18.51 -54.40 26.67
CA SER A 7 -17.46 -55.14 27.38
C SER A 7 -17.93 -56.56 27.69
N SER A 8 -17.44 -57.55 26.94
CA SER A 8 -17.61 -58.97 27.22
C SER A 8 -16.55 -59.43 28.23
N SER A 9 -16.98 -59.78 29.45
CA SER A 9 -16.16 -60.45 30.46
C SER A 9 -15.75 -61.85 30.00
N PRO A 10 -14.48 -62.27 30.11
CA PRO A 10 -14.12 -63.67 29.99
C PRO A 10 -14.39 -64.40 31.32
N ALA A 11 -14.95 -65.60 31.17
CA ALA A 11 -15.37 -66.50 32.23
C ALA A 11 -14.22 -66.89 33.17
N SER A 12 -14.56 -66.94 34.46
CA SER A 12 -13.77 -67.52 35.54
C SER A 12 -13.79 -69.04 35.44
N ASP A 13 -12.73 -69.63 34.88
CA ASP A 13 -12.50 -71.08 34.98
C ASP A 13 -11.84 -71.42 36.32
N SER A 14 -12.57 -72.19 37.12
CA SER A 14 -12.17 -72.78 38.38
C SER A 14 -11.06 -73.83 38.17
N PRO A 15 -9.94 -73.80 38.91
CA PRO A 15 -8.98 -74.90 38.85
C PRO A 15 -9.51 -76.11 39.65
N SER A 16 -9.74 -77.21 38.94
CA SER A 16 -10.11 -78.51 39.49
C SER A 16 -9.00 -79.04 40.41
N ALA A 17 -9.35 -79.34 41.65
CA ALA A 17 -8.54 -80.12 42.57
C ALA A 17 -8.40 -81.55 42.03
N ALA A 18 -7.19 -81.93 41.60
CA ALA A 18 -6.88 -83.29 41.18
C ALA A 18 -5.62 -83.82 41.90
N SER A 19 -5.84 -84.91 42.63
CA SER A 19 -4.94 -86.03 42.86
C SER A 19 -3.57 -85.74 43.49
N SER A 20 -3.56 -85.51 44.79
CA SER A 20 -2.47 -85.90 45.67
C SER A 20 -2.59 -87.41 45.98
N SER A 21 -1.87 -88.27 45.25
CA SER A 21 -1.29 -89.55 45.70
C SER A 21 -0.99 -90.47 44.51
N ALA A 22 0.18 -90.23 43.89
CA ALA A 22 0.90 -91.25 43.13
C ALA A 22 2.36 -90.81 43.08
N LEU A 23 3.20 -91.40 43.93
CA LEU A 23 4.65 -91.25 43.86
C LEU A 23 5.14 -92.05 42.64
N ALA A 24 4.77 -91.59 41.44
CA ALA A 24 5.18 -92.19 40.18
C ALA A 24 6.69 -92.08 40.07
N LYS A 25 7.36 -93.19 39.73
CA LYS A 25 8.75 -93.23 39.28
C LYS A 25 8.93 -92.16 38.19
N ARG A 26 9.46 -91.00 38.59
CA ARG A 26 9.71 -89.88 37.68
C ARG A 26 10.84 -90.31 36.76
N ASN A 27 10.54 -90.42 35.48
CA ASN A 27 11.54 -90.70 34.45
C ASN A 27 12.57 -89.55 34.44
N PRO A 28 13.83 -89.77 34.86
CA PRO A 28 14.82 -88.71 35.00
C PRO A 28 15.11 -87.99 33.68
N ALA A 29 14.93 -88.69 32.55
CA ALA A 29 15.06 -88.13 31.21
C ALA A 29 14.04 -87.00 30.92
N ALA A 30 12.80 -87.13 31.41
CA ALA A 30 11.78 -86.10 31.22
C ALA A 30 12.10 -84.84 32.04
N ALA A 31 12.64 -85.00 33.25
CA ALA A 31 13.07 -83.88 34.08
C ALA A 31 14.29 -83.15 33.48
N LEU A 32 15.26 -83.88 32.94
CA LEU A 32 16.39 -83.29 32.20
C LEU A 32 15.94 -82.52 30.95
N ALA A 33 14.95 -83.02 30.21
CA ALA A 33 14.38 -82.30 29.07
C ALA A 33 13.74 -80.97 29.48
N THR A 34 12.99 -80.95 30.61
CA THR A 34 12.42 -79.70 31.15
C THR A 34 13.50 -78.72 31.61
N LEU A 35 14.60 -79.21 32.18
CA LEU A 35 15.72 -78.37 32.60
C LEU A 35 16.47 -77.74 31.42
N ASN A 36 16.60 -78.47 30.32
CA ASN A 36 17.19 -77.94 29.09
C ASN A 36 16.33 -76.82 28.49
N SER A 37 15.00 -76.95 28.50
CA SER A 37 14.11 -75.86 28.05
C SER A 37 14.25 -74.64 28.97
N ILE A 38 14.20 -74.82 30.30
CA ILE A 38 14.34 -73.73 31.27
C ILE A 38 15.70 -73.02 31.14
N SER A 39 16.79 -73.77 30.94
CA SER A 39 18.12 -73.21 30.72
C SER A 39 18.18 -72.39 29.42
N SER A 40 17.54 -72.88 28.35
CA SER A 40 17.48 -72.16 27.07
C SER A 40 16.65 -70.88 27.17
N ASP A 41 15.54 -70.90 27.92
CA ASP A 41 14.68 -69.74 28.15
C ASP A 41 15.35 -68.70 29.03
N LEU A 42 16.09 -69.13 30.06
CA LEU A 42 16.92 -68.25 30.89
C LEU A 42 18.02 -67.59 30.07
N LYS A 43 18.69 -68.32 29.18
CA LYS A 43 19.71 -67.76 28.29
C LYS A 43 19.09 -66.69 27.37
N ARG A 44 17.96 -67.01 26.74
CA ARG A 44 17.24 -66.09 25.85
C ARG A 44 16.72 -64.85 26.58
N SER A 45 16.26 -65.01 27.82
CA SER A 45 15.80 -63.92 28.67
C SER A 45 16.95 -63.04 29.19
N SER A 46 18.13 -63.63 29.47
CA SER A 46 19.37 -62.92 29.82
C SER A 46 19.87 -62.06 28.65
N ASP A 47 19.89 -62.64 27.45
CA ASP A 47 20.30 -61.94 26.23
C ASP A 47 19.34 -60.79 25.91
N ALA A 48 18.02 -61.01 26.01
CA ALA A 48 17.01 -59.97 25.83
C ALA A 48 17.11 -58.85 26.89
N ALA A 49 17.39 -59.19 28.15
CA ALA A 49 17.64 -58.19 29.19
C ALA A 49 18.91 -57.37 28.90
N GLY A 50 19.93 -57.98 28.30
CA GLY A 50 21.13 -57.30 27.83
C GLY A 50 20.85 -56.23 26.77
N VAL A 51 19.98 -56.53 25.80
CA VAL A 51 19.58 -55.58 24.74
C VAL A 51 18.79 -54.40 25.32
N ILE A 52 17.87 -54.67 26.25
CA ILE A 52 17.09 -53.61 26.92
C ILE A 52 18.00 -52.68 27.74
N LEU A 53 19.00 -53.23 28.45
CA LEU A 53 20.00 -52.42 29.15
C LEU A 53 20.84 -51.57 28.19
N ALA A 54 21.23 -52.12 27.04
CA ALA A 54 21.99 -51.37 26.04
C ALA A 54 21.18 -50.20 25.46
N SER A 55 19.87 -50.35 25.28
CA SER A 55 18.98 -49.24 24.87
C SER A 55 18.70 -48.24 26.00
N ALA A 56 18.66 -48.70 27.26
CA ALA A 56 18.45 -47.83 28.42
C ALA A 56 19.70 -47.02 28.79
N ALA A 57 20.91 -47.47 28.43
CA ALA A 57 22.15 -46.71 28.60
C ALA A 57 22.20 -45.40 27.79
N ALA A 58 21.27 -45.20 26.84
CA ALA A 58 21.09 -43.93 26.13
C ALA A 58 20.15 -42.94 26.84
N GLY A 59 19.50 -43.35 27.94
CA GLY A 59 18.57 -42.53 28.74
C GLY A 59 18.83 -42.66 30.24
N ASP A 60 19.41 -41.61 30.82
CA ASP A 60 20.21 -41.59 32.06
C ASP A 60 19.47 -41.84 33.41
N VAL A 61 18.33 -42.55 33.45
CA VAL A 61 17.43 -42.47 34.63
C VAL A 61 17.04 -43.82 35.28
N TYR A 62 17.35 -44.98 34.71
CA TYR A 62 16.92 -46.28 35.31
C TYR A 62 17.99 -47.39 35.35
N ASP A 63 19.23 -47.05 35.70
CA ASP A 63 20.39 -47.96 35.63
C ASP A 63 20.43 -49.05 36.75
N GLY A 64 19.67 -48.90 37.84
CA GLY A 64 19.77 -49.78 39.02
C GLY A 64 19.01 -51.12 38.91
N SER A 65 17.78 -51.10 38.40
CA SER A 65 16.90 -52.29 38.43
C SER A 65 17.28 -53.34 37.37
N GLY A 66 17.71 -52.91 36.19
CA GLY A 66 18.12 -53.81 35.11
C GLY A 66 19.34 -54.64 35.48
N LYS A 67 20.36 -54.02 36.10
CA LYS A 67 21.58 -54.70 36.55
C LYS A 67 21.29 -55.79 37.58
N GLN A 68 20.37 -55.54 38.51
CA GLN A 68 19.95 -56.52 39.52
C GLN A 68 19.21 -57.70 38.90
N ILE A 69 18.31 -57.46 37.94
CA ILE A 69 17.59 -58.54 37.24
C ILE A 69 18.57 -59.39 36.41
N LYS A 70 19.54 -58.78 35.74
CA LYS A 70 20.58 -59.51 34.98
C LYS A 70 21.44 -60.39 35.90
N ALA A 71 21.87 -59.86 37.04
CA ALA A 71 22.63 -60.62 38.03
C ALA A 71 21.82 -61.81 38.60
N LEU A 72 20.53 -61.61 38.88
CA LEU A 72 19.63 -62.66 39.33
C LEU A 72 19.41 -63.74 38.26
N LEU A 73 19.33 -63.36 36.98
CA LEU A 73 19.14 -64.31 35.89
C LEU A 73 20.40 -65.17 35.64
N GLU A 74 21.59 -64.59 35.71
CA GLU A 74 22.84 -65.34 35.62
C GLU A 74 22.99 -66.30 36.81
N HIS A 75 22.65 -65.86 38.03
CA HIS A 75 22.66 -66.75 39.20
C HIS A 75 21.62 -67.89 39.08
N ALA A 76 20.43 -67.61 38.54
CA ALA A 76 19.42 -68.63 38.26
C ALA A 76 19.90 -69.68 37.24
N LYS A 77 20.60 -69.22 36.19
CA LYS A 77 21.22 -70.08 35.17
C LYS A 77 22.31 -70.97 35.77
N GLU A 78 23.15 -70.42 36.66
CA GLU A 78 24.17 -71.19 37.37
C GLU A 78 23.56 -72.31 38.23
N ILE A 79 22.47 -72.01 38.95
CA ILE A 79 21.74 -73.01 39.75
C ILE A 79 21.17 -74.13 38.88
N VAL A 80 20.62 -73.80 37.70
CA VAL A 80 20.07 -74.80 36.78
C VAL A 80 21.17 -75.71 36.23
N LEU A 81 22.35 -75.16 35.95
CA LEU A 81 23.53 -75.95 35.54
C LEU A 81 24.01 -76.87 36.67
N GLN A 82 24.06 -76.38 37.91
CA GLN A 82 24.40 -77.19 39.09
C GLN A 82 23.39 -78.34 39.32
N LEU A 83 22.09 -78.08 39.14
CA LEU A 83 21.06 -79.11 39.28
C LEU A 83 21.20 -80.17 38.18
N ARG A 84 21.50 -79.75 36.95
CA ARG A 84 21.78 -80.68 35.85
C ARG A 84 22.93 -81.60 36.19
N GLU A 85 24.03 -81.07 36.71
CA GLU A 85 25.20 -81.86 37.12
C GLU A 85 24.84 -82.86 38.25
N VAL A 86 24.04 -82.44 39.22
CA VAL A 86 23.58 -83.35 40.28
C VAL A 86 22.60 -84.40 39.76
N MET A 87 21.74 -84.08 38.79
CA MET A 87 20.84 -85.05 38.18
C MET A 87 21.55 -86.02 37.23
N ASP A 88 22.58 -85.57 36.51
CA ASP A 88 23.42 -86.44 35.67
C ASP A 88 24.30 -87.36 36.53
N SER A 89 24.63 -86.95 37.77
CA SER A 89 25.31 -87.81 38.76
C SER A 89 24.38 -88.70 39.58
N THR A 90 23.07 -88.71 39.30
CA THR A 90 22.13 -89.68 39.89
C THR A 90 22.39 -91.06 39.29
N GLN A 91 23.45 -91.70 39.75
CA GLN A 91 23.75 -93.10 39.49
C GLN A 91 22.62 -93.91 40.16
N GLU A 92 22.01 -94.84 39.43
CA GLU A 92 21.07 -95.80 40.03
C GLU A 92 21.79 -96.47 41.20
N ILE A 93 21.32 -96.20 42.42
CA ILE A 93 21.88 -96.80 43.63
C ILE A 93 21.41 -98.24 43.64
N ASP A 94 22.12 -99.09 42.91
CA ASP A 94 21.87 -100.51 42.95
C ASP A 94 22.41 -101.04 44.28
N PHE A 95 21.50 -101.50 45.13
CA PHE A 95 21.84 -102.00 46.46
C PHE A 95 22.44 -103.41 46.40
N HIS A 96 22.52 -104.01 45.21
CA HIS A 96 23.12 -105.31 44.99
C HIS A 96 24.51 -105.16 44.37
N ASP A 97 25.46 -105.96 44.87
CA ASP A 97 26.74 -106.16 44.18
C ASP A 97 26.51 -107.04 42.92
N ALA A 98 27.47 -107.13 42.00
CA ALA A 98 27.38 -107.90 40.76
C ALA A 98 27.04 -109.40 40.95
N GLY A 99 27.10 -109.90 42.19
CA GLY A 99 26.67 -111.26 42.60
C GLY A 99 25.30 -111.35 43.30
N GLY A 100 24.51 -110.26 43.36
CA GLY A 100 23.18 -110.26 43.99
C GLY A 100 23.15 -110.28 45.52
N GLN A 101 24.31 -110.38 46.19
CA GLN A 101 24.42 -110.32 47.65
C GLN A 101 24.33 -108.89 48.18
N LEU A 102 23.75 -108.77 49.39
CA LEU A 102 23.66 -107.52 50.13
C LEU A 102 25.08 -107.08 50.56
N PRO A 103 25.48 -105.84 50.26
CA PRO A 103 26.74 -105.28 50.71
C PRO A 103 26.88 -105.38 52.24
N PRO A 104 28.10 -105.52 52.76
CA PRO A 104 28.34 -105.47 54.20
C PRO A 104 27.75 -104.18 54.79
N TYR A 105 27.28 -104.26 56.03
CA TYR A 105 26.50 -103.19 56.69
C TYR A 105 27.14 -101.80 56.55
N ASP A 106 28.47 -101.70 56.70
CA ASP A 106 29.20 -100.43 56.57
C ASP A 106 29.10 -99.82 55.16
N ALA A 107 29.10 -100.65 54.11
CA ALA A 107 28.92 -100.21 52.73
C ALA A 107 27.47 -99.76 52.46
N LEU A 108 26.49 -100.40 53.11
CA LEU A 108 25.09 -100.02 53.03
C LEU A 108 24.83 -98.70 53.76
N VAL A 109 25.45 -98.49 54.92
CA VAL A 109 25.40 -97.23 55.66
C VAL A 109 26.05 -96.10 54.85
N HIS A 110 27.17 -96.34 54.18
CA HIS A 110 27.79 -95.36 53.28
C HIS A 110 26.88 -95.02 52.09
N LYS A 111 26.33 -96.03 51.39
CA LYS A 111 25.38 -95.82 50.28
C LYS A 111 24.13 -95.07 50.74
N LEU A 112 23.61 -95.38 51.93
CA LEU A 112 22.45 -94.70 52.49
C LEU A 112 22.77 -93.25 52.87
N ASN A 113 23.93 -92.98 53.46
CA ASN A 113 24.38 -91.63 53.77
C ASN A 113 24.61 -90.80 52.50
N ASP A 114 25.15 -91.39 51.45
CA ASP A 114 25.30 -90.75 50.13
C ASP A 114 23.94 -90.49 49.48
N ALA A 115 22.99 -91.43 49.57
CA ALA A 115 21.60 -91.21 49.13
C ALA A 115 20.92 -90.06 49.89
N PHE A 116 21.12 -89.97 51.22
CA PHE A 116 20.59 -88.86 52.02
C PHE A 116 21.27 -87.53 51.69
N ARG A 117 22.58 -87.51 51.46
CA ARG A 117 23.29 -86.31 50.96
C ARG A 117 22.78 -85.88 49.59
N HIS A 118 22.54 -86.85 48.70
CA HIS A 118 21.99 -86.60 47.38
C HIS A 118 20.56 -86.06 47.45
N GLN A 119 19.69 -86.66 48.26
CA GLN A 119 18.31 -86.20 48.44
C GLN A 119 18.25 -84.84 49.14
N LYS A 120 19.16 -84.55 50.07
CA LYS A 120 19.34 -83.21 50.63
C LYS A 120 19.77 -82.21 49.55
N GLY A 121 20.68 -82.59 48.65
CA GLY A 121 21.07 -81.80 47.48
C GLY A 121 19.87 -81.50 46.57
N ILE A 122 19.13 -82.55 46.17
CA ILE A 122 17.92 -82.42 45.34
C ILE A 122 16.89 -81.51 46.01
N ASN A 123 16.62 -81.69 47.31
CA ASN A 123 15.66 -80.84 48.03
C ASN A 123 16.11 -79.38 48.09
N GLN A 124 17.40 -79.13 48.36
CA GLN A 124 17.95 -77.77 48.36
C GLN A 124 17.85 -77.12 46.98
N MET A 125 18.11 -77.87 45.91
CA MET A 125 18.02 -77.34 44.56
C MET A 125 16.59 -77.22 44.05
N ASN A 126 15.67 -78.08 44.47
CA ASN A 126 14.25 -77.93 44.18
C ASN A 126 13.69 -76.66 44.84
N ALA A 127 14.11 -76.34 46.07
CA ALA A 127 13.80 -75.07 46.70
C ALA A 127 14.37 -73.86 45.91
N LYS A 128 15.58 -73.99 45.35
CA LYS A 128 16.17 -72.96 44.47
C LYS A 128 15.44 -72.84 43.12
N LEU A 129 14.97 -73.92 42.51
CA LEU A 129 14.16 -73.87 41.28
C LEU A 129 12.84 -73.13 41.52
N LEU A 130 12.21 -73.37 42.67
CA LEU A 130 10.97 -72.71 43.05
C LEU A 130 11.17 -71.19 43.17
N SER A 131 12.31 -70.75 43.72
CA SER A 131 12.65 -69.32 43.77
C SER A 131 12.97 -68.74 42.39
N VAL A 132 13.62 -69.49 41.50
CA VAL A 132 13.85 -69.06 40.11
C VAL A 132 12.52 -68.89 39.35
N ASN A 133 11.59 -69.83 39.49
CA ASN A 133 10.26 -69.72 38.87
C ASN A 133 9.51 -68.49 39.39
N TYR A 134 9.55 -68.26 40.71
CA TYR A 134 8.98 -67.05 41.32
C TYR A 134 9.62 -65.77 40.76
N LEU A 135 10.95 -65.73 40.60
CA LEU A 135 11.66 -64.58 40.03
C LEU A 135 11.32 -64.32 38.56
N VAL A 136 11.16 -65.38 37.75
CA VAL A 136 10.73 -65.25 36.35
C VAL A 136 9.30 -64.68 36.28
N ASN A 137 8.39 -65.17 37.12
CA ASN A 137 7.04 -64.62 37.20
C ASN A 137 7.05 -63.15 37.66
N LEU A 138 7.87 -62.82 38.66
CA LEU A 138 8.05 -61.43 39.10
C LEU A 138 8.63 -60.55 37.97
N SER A 139 9.58 -61.07 37.19
CA SER A 139 10.16 -60.39 36.03
C SER A 139 9.13 -60.14 34.92
N ASN A 140 8.30 -61.14 34.61
CA ASN A 140 7.21 -61.01 33.64
C ASN A 140 6.16 -59.99 34.09
N VAL A 141 5.79 -59.99 35.38
CA VAL A 141 4.89 -58.98 35.97
C VAL A 141 5.51 -57.59 35.87
N SER A 142 6.80 -57.44 36.18
CA SER A 142 7.52 -56.16 36.05
C SER A 142 7.54 -55.65 34.61
N LYS A 143 7.85 -56.53 33.64
CA LYS A 143 7.83 -56.20 32.19
C LYS A 143 6.44 -55.80 31.72
N ASN A 144 5.40 -56.55 32.09
CA ASN A 144 4.02 -56.19 31.76
C ASN A 144 3.63 -54.83 32.35
N ARG A 145 4.10 -54.51 33.57
CA ARG A 145 3.85 -53.21 34.19
C ARG A 145 4.61 -52.07 33.50
N GLN A 146 5.82 -52.32 32.98
CA GLN A 146 6.56 -51.36 32.18
C GLN A 146 5.89 -51.13 30.82
N LEU A 147 5.48 -52.20 30.14
CA LEU A 147 4.76 -52.12 28.87
C LEU A 147 3.43 -51.38 29.05
N SER A 148 2.67 -51.67 30.11
CA SER A 148 1.41 -50.97 30.37
C SER A 148 1.60 -49.48 30.63
N ARG A 149 2.72 -49.09 31.29
CA ARG A 149 3.08 -47.67 31.49
C ARG A 149 3.44 -47.01 30.17
N ALA A 150 4.30 -47.62 29.36
CA ALA A 150 4.68 -47.10 28.06
C ALA A 150 3.47 -46.98 27.11
N VAL A 151 2.54 -47.95 27.14
CA VAL A 151 1.29 -47.90 26.38
C VAL A 151 0.37 -46.79 26.90
N ALA A 152 0.26 -46.60 28.22
CA ALA A 152 -0.54 -45.52 28.79
C ALA A 152 0.03 -44.13 28.45
N GLU A 153 1.36 -43.97 28.50
CA GLU A 153 2.05 -42.74 28.07
C GLU A 153 1.84 -42.48 26.58
N GLY A 154 1.98 -43.51 25.73
CA GLY A 154 1.70 -43.42 24.30
C GLY A 154 0.24 -43.04 24.00
N GLN A 155 -0.73 -43.62 24.72
CA GLN A 155 -2.14 -43.24 24.60
C GLN A 155 -2.37 -41.78 25.00
N SER A 156 -1.71 -41.32 26.07
CA SER A 156 -1.79 -39.91 26.49
C SER A 156 -1.26 -38.97 25.41
N GLN A 157 -0.12 -39.30 24.80
CA GLN A 157 0.47 -38.50 23.71
C GLN A 157 -0.41 -38.49 22.46
N VAL A 158 -1.05 -39.61 22.12
CA VAL A 158 -1.99 -39.69 20.99
C VAL A 158 -3.22 -38.82 21.25
N ILE A 159 -3.76 -38.84 22.47
CA ILE A 159 -4.90 -37.98 22.85
C ILE A 159 -4.51 -36.50 22.79
N GLU A 160 -3.29 -36.16 23.23
CA GLU A 160 -2.77 -34.79 23.16
C GLU A 160 -2.61 -34.34 21.70
N LEU A 161 -2.01 -35.17 20.84
CA LEU A 161 -1.90 -34.89 19.40
C LEU A 161 -3.27 -34.76 18.72
N GLN A 162 -4.23 -35.61 19.08
CA GLN A 162 -5.59 -35.50 18.56
C GLN A 162 -6.23 -34.18 18.98
N ARG A 163 -6.00 -33.75 20.23
CA ARG A 163 -6.49 -32.46 20.72
C ARG A 163 -5.86 -31.29 19.98
N THR A 164 -4.55 -31.33 19.72
CA THR A 164 -3.87 -30.26 18.98
C THR A 164 -4.31 -30.21 17.52
N VAL A 165 -4.53 -31.35 16.87
CA VAL A 165 -5.11 -31.43 15.52
C VAL A 165 -6.51 -30.80 15.50
N CYS A 166 -7.40 -31.15 16.44
CA CYS A 166 -8.71 -30.51 16.50
C CYS A 166 -8.62 -28.99 16.72
N THR A 167 -7.71 -28.50 17.56
CA THR A 167 -7.52 -27.05 17.72
C THR A 167 -6.96 -26.37 16.47
N LEU A 168 -6.13 -27.07 15.70
CA LEU A 168 -5.60 -26.57 14.43
C LEU A 168 -6.70 -26.53 13.38
N GLU A 169 -7.54 -27.57 13.29
CA GLU A 169 -8.73 -27.60 12.43
C GLU A 169 -9.66 -26.42 12.75
N ASP A 170 -10.00 -26.21 14.02
CA ASP A 170 -10.82 -25.06 14.45
C ASP A 170 -10.19 -23.71 14.06
N SER A 171 -8.86 -23.60 14.15
CA SER A 171 -8.14 -22.38 13.77
C SER A 171 -8.11 -22.13 12.26
N VAL A 172 -8.02 -23.20 11.45
CA VAL A 172 -8.08 -23.12 9.99
C VAL A 172 -9.48 -22.73 9.53
N ASP A 173 -10.51 -23.29 10.15
CA ASP A 173 -11.90 -22.91 9.89
C ASP A 173 -12.14 -21.43 10.25
N PHE A 174 -11.65 -20.98 11.40
CA PHE A 174 -11.71 -19.57 11.80
C PHE A 174 -11.00 -18.65 10.80
N LEU A 175 -9.77 -19.00 10.39
CA LEU A 175 -9.01 -18.22 9.40
C LEU A 175 -9.70 -18.19 8.03
N THR A 176 -10.38 -19.26 7.65
CA THR A 176 -11.14 -19.33 6.40
C THR A 176 -12.33 -18.36 6.44
N VAL A 177 -13.07 -18.35 7.54
CA VAL A 177 -14.18 -17.40 7.74
C VAL A 177 -13.66 -15.96 7.74
N GLU A 178 -12.57 -15.67 8.44
CA GLU A 178 -11.96 -14.33 8.48
C GLU A 178 -11.49 -13.89 7.07
N ALA A 179 -10.87 -14.78 6.30
CA ALA A 179 -10.46 -14.49 4.93
C ALA A 179 -11.67 -14.16 4.02
N ASP A 180 -12.80 -14.85 4.18
CA ASP A 180 -14.01 -14.56 3.42
C ASP A 180 -14.67 -13.23 3.84
N VAL A 181 -14.64 -12.92 5.14
CA VAL A 181 -15.06 -11.59 5.65
C VAL A 181 -14.18 -10.49 5.03
N GLN A 182 -12.87 -10.68 4.99
CA GLN A 182 -11.94 -9.73 4.36
C GLN A 182 -12.15 -9.59 2.85
N ARG A 183 -12.45 -10.67 2.13
CA ARG A 183 -12.86 -10.59 0.71
C ARG A 183 -14.14 -9.79 0.55
N GLN A 184 -15.11 -9.96 1.44
CA GLN A 184 -16.36 -9.22 1.39
C GLN A 184 -16.14 -7.72 1.67
N THR A 185 -15.29 -7.36 2.65
CA THR A 185 -14.97 -5.95 2.93
C THR A 185 -14.20 -5.32 1.77
N ALA A 186 -13.23 -6.03 1.18
CA ALA A 186 -12.52 -5.58 -0.01
C ALA A 186 -13.47 -5.35 -1.20
N SER A 187 -14.43 -6.24 -1.42
CA SER A 187 -15.45 -6.05 -2.47
C SER A 187 -16.36 -4.84 -2.21
N ARG A 188 -16.75 -4.60 -0.94
CA ARG A 188 -17.55 -3.42 -0.58
C ARG A 188 -16.78 -2.12 -0.77
N LEU A 189 -15.51 -2.09 -0.35
CA LEU A 189 -14.64 -0.94 -0.55
C LEU A 189 -14.41 -0.66 -2.02
N LYS A 190 -14.20 -1.70 -2.84
CA LYS A 190 -14.09 -1.55 -4.30
C LYS A 190 -15.34 -0.92 -4.91
N ASN A 191 -16.53 -1.42 -4.55
CA ASN A 191 -17.79 -0.86 -5.05
C ASN A 191 -17.96 0.62 -4.61
N ALA A 192 -17.64 0.95 -3.36
CA ALA A 192 -17.69 2.32 -2.87
C ALA A 192 -16.70 3.25 -3.59
N LEU A 193 -15.49 2.76 -3.91
CA LEU A 193 -14.53 3.50 -4.72
C LEU A 193 -15.02 3.72 -6.15
N ASP A 194 -15.65 2.71 -6.76
CA ASP A 194 -16.22 2.84 -8.10
C ASP A 194 -17.39 3.84 -8.12
N ASP A 195 -18.23 3.85 -7.08
CA ASP A 195 -19.33 4.81 -6.94
C ASP A 195 -18.83 6.24 -6.72
N THR A 196 -17.82 6.44 -5.86
CA THR A 196 -17.21 7.77 -5.65
C THR A 196 -16.51 8.28 -6.90
N ARG A 197 -15.85 7.40 -7.65
CA ARG A 197 -15.27 7.75 -8.96
C ARG A 197 -16.33 8.18 -9.96
N ARG A 198 -17.44 7.44 -10.08
CA ARG A 198 -18.57 7.82 -10.95
C ARG A 198 -19.18 9.15 -10.55
N LEU A 199 -19.35 9.41 -9.26
CA LEU A 199 -19.84 10.68 -8.75
C LEU A 199 -18.88 11.84 -9.10
N LEU A 200 -17.58 11.65 -8.93
CA LEU A 200 -16.56 12.64 -9.31
C LEU A 200 -16.57 12.92 -10.82
N ASP A 201 -16.65 11.89 -11.65
CA ASP A 201 -16.74 12.05 -13.10
C ASP A 201 -18.01 12.83 -13.49
N ALA A 202 -19.15 12.52 -12.88
CA ALA A 202 -20.41 13.23 -13.12
C ALA A 202 -20.32 14.71 -12.70
N THR A 203 -19.82 14.99 -11.49
CA THR A 203 -19.65 16.38 -11.01
C THR A 203 -18.64 17.16 -11.85
N MET A 204 -17.56 16.55 -12.33
CA MET A 204 -16.62 17.22 -13.24
C MET A 204 -17.28 17.61 -14.58
N VAL A 205 -18.15 16.76 -15.12
CA VAL A 205 -18.90 17.08 -16.34
C VAL A 205 -19.84 18.26 -16.09
N GLU A 206 -20.55 18.27 -14.96
CA GLU A 206 -21.44 19.36 -14.56
C GLU A 206 -20.66 20.68 -14.40
N TYR A 207 -19.52 20.67 -13.71
CA TYR A 207 -18.66 21.84 -13.57
C TYR A 207 -18.15 22.36 -14.92
N ARG A 208 -17.75 21.47 -15.83
CA ARG A 208 -17.33 21.88 -17.18
C ARG A 208 -18.47 22.52 -17.95
N GLN A 209 -19.69 21.99 -17.82
CA GLN A 209 -20.88 22.58 -18.43
C GLN A 209 -21.17 23.97 -17.86
N GLU A 210 -21.07 24.12 -16.53
CA GLU A 210 -21.32 25.40 -15.86
C GLU A 210 -20.28 26.46 -16.21
N LEU A 211 -19.00 26.09 -16.28
CA LEU A 211 -17.96 26.98 -16.80
C LEU A 211 -18.22 27.39 -18.25
N GLY A 212 -18.78 26.48 -19.08
CA GLY A 212 -19.23 26.79 -20.43
C GLY A 212 -20.33 27.86 -20.44
N ARG A 213 -21.36 27.70 -19.59
CA ARG A 213 -22.47 28.67 -19.43
C ARG A 213 -21.98 30.03 -18.94
N GLN A 214 -21.08 30.06 -17.96
CA GLN A 214 -20.51 31.31 -17.44
C GLN A 214 -19.71 32.06 -18.52
N ARG A 215 -18.90 31.35 -19.31
CA ARG A 215 -18.18 31.96 -20.45
C ARG A 215 -19.16 32.56 -21.48
N GLU A 216 -20.25 31.86 -21.77
CA GLU A 216 -21.28 32.37 -22.68
C GLU A 216 -21.97 33.62 -22.10
N MET A 217 -22.27 33.63 -20.80
CA MET A 217 -22.85 34.79 -20.12
C MET A 217 -21.91 36.00 -20.13
N ILE A 218 -20.61 35.79 -19.89
CA ILE A 218 -19.59 36.85 -19.99
C ILE A 218 -19.52 37.38 -21.43
N ARG A 219 -19.62 36.51 -22.45
CA ARG A 219 -19.67 36.93 -23.86
C ARG A 219 -20.91 37.77 -24.18
N LYS A 220 -22.08 37.40 -23.63
CA LYS A 220 -23.31 38.20 -23.73
C LYS A 220 -23.15 39.56 -23.04
N GLN A 221 -22.62 39.58 -21.83
CA GLN A 221 -22.39 40.82 -21.08
C GLN A 221 -21.38 41.74 -21.77
N THR A 222 -20.27 41.22 -22.29
CA THR A 222 -19.29 42.02 -23.04
C THR A 222 -19.88 42.61 -24.32
N THR A 223 -20.78 41.89 -24.99
CA THR A 223 -21.53 42.40 -26.14
C THR A 223 -22.45 43.56 -25.72
N VAL A 224 -23.24 43.38 -24.66
CA VAL A 224 -24.13 44.42 -24.11
C VAL A 224 -23.33 45.64 -23.62
N ILE A 225 -22.20 45.43 -22.95
CA ILE A 225 -21.30 46.52 -22.52
C ILE A 225 -20.76 47.27 -23.75
N GLY A 226 -20.40 46.55 -24.81
CA GLY A 226 -19.97 47.16 -26.08
C GLY A 226 -21.06 48.03 -26.70
N GLU A 227 -22.30 47.55 -26.73
CA GLU A 227 -23.46 48.30 -27.24
C GLU A 227 -23.77 49.53 -26.37
N LEU A 228 -23.76 49.37 -25.03
CA LEU A 228 -23.94 50.48 -24.09
C LEU A 228 -22.83 51.52 -24.23
N TYR A 229 -21.57 51.09 -24.41
CA TYR A 229 -20.46 52.01 -24.62
C TYR A 229 -20.60 52.76 -25.93
N ARG A 230 -21.00 52.08 -27.02
CA ARG A 230 -21.25 52.71 -28.33
C ARG A 230 -22.41 53.71 -28.27
N SER A 231 -23.49 53.37 -27.57
CA SER A 231 -24.65 54.23 -27.36
C SER A 231 -24.28 55.49 -26.56
N LYS A 232 -23.61 55.31 -25.41
CA LYS A 232 -23.09 56.43 -24.61
C LYS A 232 -22.11 57.30 -25.40
N PHE A 233 -21.24 56.69 -26.21
CA PHE A 233 -20.32 57.42 -27.07
C PHE A 233 -21.06 58.28 -28.12
N HIS A 234 -22.11 57.75 -28.77
CA HIS A 234 -22.91 58.54 -29.71
C HIS A 234 -23.62 59.70 -29.02
N GLN A 235 -24.17 59.47 -27.82
CA GLN A 235 -24.82 60.52 -27.04
C GLN A 235 -23.83 61.63 -26.65
N ASP A 236 -22.67 61.26 -26.09
CA ASP A 236 -21.63 62.21 -25.71
C ASP A 236 -21.11 62.97 -26.95
N PHE A 237 -20.95 62.29 -28.10
CA PHE A 237 -20.54 62.93 -29.35
C PHE A 237 -21.56 63.96 -29.86
N ILE A 238 -22.85 63.61 -29.86
CA ILE A 238 -23.92 64.54 -30.28
C ILE A 238 -23.96 65.75 -29.33
N LEU A 239 -23.80 65.51 -28.03
CA LEU A 239 -23.78 66.57 -27.02
C LEU A 239 -22.57 67.50 -27.22
N ASP A 240 -21.35 66.94 -27.37
CA ASP A 240 -20.15 67.73 -27.64
C ASP A 240 -20.27 68.51 -28.98
N ALA A 241 -20.85 67.92 -30.02
CA ALA A 241 -21.09 68.58 -31.30
C ALA A 241 -22.10 69.74 -31.19
N THR A 242 -23.18 69.56 -30.43
CA THR A 242 -24.19 70.61 -30.19
C THR A 242 -23.64 71.76 -29.35
N ILE A 243 -22.87 71.48 -28.28
CA ILE A 243 -22.14 72.50 -27.51
C ILE A 243 -21.18 73.25 -28.44
N PHE A 244 -20.40 72.54 -29.25
CA PHE A 244 -19.44 73.17 -30.16
C PHE A 244 -20.13 74.10 -31.17
N LEU A 245 -21.21 73.64 -31.81
CA LEU A 245 -22.02 74.45 -32.73
C LEU A 245 -22.61 75.67 -32.03
N PHE A 246 -23.14 75.49 -30.81
CA PHE A 246 -23.66 76.58 -30.00
C PHE A 246 -22.57 77.60 -29.65
N CYS A 247 -21.36 77.15 -29.29
CA CYS A 247 -20.22 78.01 -29.01
C CYS A 247 -19.80 78.81 -30.25
N LEU A 248 -19.78 78.16 -31.42
CA LEU A 248 -19.42 78.78 -32.69
C LEU A 248 -20.47 79.83 -33.10
N TRP A 249 -21.75 79.51 -32.94
CA TRP A 249 -22.84 80.46 -33.14
C TRP A 249 -22.74 81.65 -32.17
N ALA A 250 -22.57 81.39 -30.87
CA ALA A 250 -22.46 82.42 -29.84
C ALA A 250 -21.24 83.34 -30.06
N ALA A 251 -20.10 82.79 -30.45
CA ALA A 251 -18.90 83.56 -30.75
C ALA A 251 -19.03 84.43 -32.01
N ASN A 252 -19.96 84.11 -32.91
CA ASN A 252 -20.26 84.93 -34.09
C ASN A 252 -21.31 86.02 -33.81
N THR A 253 -21.88 86.06 -32.59
CA THR A 253 -22.81 87.12 -32.21
C THR A 253 -22.07 88.44 -31.98
N THR A 254 -22.72 89.55 -32.33
CA THR A 254 -22.17 90.91 -32.17
C THR A 254 -21.83 91.24 -30.71
N ILE A 255 -22.51 90.58 -29.77
CA ILE A 255 -22.32 90.74 -28.32
C ILE A 255 -20.90 90.35 -27.89
N VAL A 256 -20.30 89.32 -28.49
CA VAL A 256 -18.93 88.87 -28.18
C VAL A 256 -17.90 89.62 -29.03
N ASP A 257 -18.26 89.93 -30.27
CA ASP A 257 -17.34 90.55 -31.24
C ASP A 257 -16.86 91.94 -30.82
N VAL A 258 -17.75 92.78 -30.26
CA VAL A 258 -17.42 94.15 -29.85
C VAL A 258 -16.41 94.19 -28.69
N PRO A 259 -16.66 93.54 -27.53
CA PRO A 259 -15.70 93.55 -26.42
C PRO A 259 -14.41 92.80 -26.74
N LEU A 260 -14.45 91.79 -27.61
CA LEU A 260 -13.22 91.09 -28.02
C LEU A 260 -12.33 91.98 -28.89
N ARG A 261 -12.91 92.79 -29.78
CA ARG A 261 -12.15 93.77 -30.57
C ARG A 261 -11.46 94.80 -29.67
N SER A 262 -12.17 95.34 -28.68
CA SER A 262 -11.58 96.32 -27.75
C SER A 262 -10.50 95.69 -26.87
N ALA A 263 -10.73 94.47 -26.36
CA ALA A 263 -9.74 93.75 -25.55
C ALA A 263 -8.47 93.41 -26.34
N VAL A 264 -8.60 92.96 -27.60
CA VAL A 264 -7.43 92.67 -28.46
C VAL A 264 -6.67 93.94 -28.80
N GLU A 265 -7.35 95.05 -29.08
CA GLU A 265 -6.71 96.34 -29.33
C GLU A 265 -5.95 96.84 -28.10
N LEU A 266 -6.54 96.71 -26.91
CA LEU A 266 -5.90 97.07 -25.65
C LEU A 266 -4.71 96.16 -25.33
N ALA A 267 -4.85 94.85 -25.53
CA ALA A 267 -3.76 93.89 -25.33
C ALA A 267 -2.60 94.12 -26.31
N LEU A 268 -2.89 94.39 -27.58
CA LEU A 268 -1.86 94.74 -28.57
C LEU A 268 -1.19 96.08 -28.26
N ALA A 269 -1.95 97.08 -27.79
CA ALA A 269 -1.40 98.35 -27.34
C ALA A 269 -0.48 98.17 -26.12
N GLN A 270 -0.90 97.36 -25.15
CA GLN A 270 -0.11 97.04 -23.97
C GLN A 270 1.13 96.22 -24.30
N LEU A 271 1.02 95.22 -25.19
CA LEU A 271 2.17 94.42 -25.64
C LEU A 271 3.16 95.28 -26.43
N ARG A 272 2.68 96.25 -27.23
CA ARG A 272 3.53 97.24 -27.90
C ARG A 272 4.22 98.19 -26.92
N TYR A 273 3.58 98.52 -25.80
CA TYR A 273 4.20 99.32 -24.73
C TYR A 273 5.28 98.54 -23.98
N TRP A 274 5.04 97.26 -23.68
CA TRP A 274 5.98 96.39 -22.96
C TRP A 274 7.15 95.90 -23.81
N PHE A 275 6.92 95.71 -25.10
CA PHE A 275 7.95 95.39 -26.08
C PHE A 275 8.09 96.56 -27.06
N PRO A 276 8.67 97.70 -26.64
CA PRO A 276 9.06 98.73 -27.58
C PRO A 276 10.13 98.08 -28.44
N SER A 277 9.75 97.66 -29.65
CA SER A 277 10.63 96.96 -30.57
C SER A 277 11.88 97.82 -30.71
N LYS A 278 13.00 97.36 -30.13
CA LYS A 278 14.33 97.97 -30.30
C LYS A 278 14.83 97.71 -31.72
N THR A 279 14.00 97.98 -32.73
CA THR A 279 14.48 98.33 -34.06
C THR A 279 15.04 99.74 -33.97
N ARG A 280 16.15 99.91 -33.21
CA ARG A 280 17.09 100.99 -33.49
C ARG A 280 17.67 100.65 -34.85
N PHE A 281 16.98 101.12 -35.88
CA PHE A 281 17.47 101.12 -37.23
C PHE A 281 18.67 102.07 -37.23
N VAL A 282 19.86 101.49 -37.21
CA VAL A 282 21.11 102.22 -37.42
C VAL A 282 21.09 102.73 -38.85
N GLY A 283 21.09 104.06 -38.98
CA GLY A 283 21.52 104.86 -40.13
C GLY A 283 21.24 104.30 -41.53
N GLY A 284 20.16 104.76 -42.16
CA GLY A 284 19.96 104.59 -43.59
C GLY A 284 18.63 105.19 -44.03
N ALA A 285 18.65 106.44 -44.47
CA ALA A 285 17.50 107.13 -45.03
C ALA A 285 17.07 106.47 -46.34
N LEU A 286 16.12 105.53 -46.26
CA LEU A 286 15.33 105.07 -47.39
C LEU A 286 13.87 105.52 -47.17
N PRO A 287 13.18 105.93 -48.24
CA PRO A 287 11.84 106.50 -48.15
C PRO A 287 10.86 105.51 -47.51
N PRO A 288 9.83 105.99 -46.79
CA PRO A 288 8.84 105.16 -46.13
C PRO A 288 8.01 104.40 -47.17
N SER A 289 8.51 103.25 -47.60
CA SER A 289 7.76 102.35 -48.47
C SER A 289 6.51 101.91 -47.72
N THR A 290 5.36 102.13 -48.33
CA THR A 290 3.98 101.90 -47.87
C THR A 290 3.63 100.44 -47.52
N PHE A 291 4.61 99.54 -47.45
CA PHE A 291 4.47 98.10 -47.24
C PHE A 291 4.11 97.68 -45.81
N THR A 292 4.19 98.57 -44.81
CA THR A 292 3.92 98.22 -43.41
C THR A 292 2.43 98.17 -43.06
N THR A 293 1.56 98.79 -43.86
CA THR A 293 0.12 98.84 -43.56
C THR A 293 -0.59 97.52 -43.88
N ALA A 294 -0.18 96.82 -44.94
CA ALA A 294 -0.79 95.56 -45.35
C ALA A 294 -0.47 94.41 -44.39
N THR A 295 0.76 94.32 -43.91
CA THR A 295 1.20 93.29 -42.95
C THR A 295 0.58 93.51 -41.57
N GLN A 296 0.47 94.76 -41.12
CA GLN A 296 -0.23 95.10 -39.86
C GLN A 296 -1.72 94.77 -39.91
N ARG A 297 -2.40 95.04 -41.03
CA ARG A 297 -3.81 94.66 -41.21
C ARG A 297 -4.00 93.13 -41.18
N ARG A 298 -3.12 92.37 -41.84
CA ARG A 298 -3.15 90.89 -41.81
C ARG A 298 -2.89 90.36 -40.40
N GLN A 299 -1.92 90.92 -39.67
CA GLN A 299 -1.63 90.52 -38.30
C GLN A 299 -2.80 90.82 -37.35
N LYS A 300 -3.48 91.97 -37.50
CA LYS A 300 -4.68 92.32 -36.71
C LYS A 300 -5.84 91.36 -36.99
N VAL A 301 -6.10 91.03 -38.25
CA VAL A 301 -7.14 90.05 -38.61
C VAL A 301 -6.78 88.68 -38.04
N TRP A 302 -5.52 88.25 -38.16
CA TRP A 302 -5.08 86.96 -37.65
C TRP A 302 -5.16 86.88 -36.12
N SER A 303 -4.70 87.92 -35.40
CA SER A 303 -4.79 87.97 -33.94
C SER A 303 -6.23 88.00 -33.45
N GLN A 304 -7.14 88.66 -34.17
CA GLN A 304 -8.57 88.62 -33.89
C GLN A 304 -9.14 87.21 -34.08
N GLN A 305 -8.79 86.52 -35.17
CA GLN A 305 -9.24 85.14 -35.40
C GLN A 305 -8.69 84.16 -34.35
N VAL A 306 -7.42 84.31 -33.95
CA VAL A 306 -6.80 83.53 -32.87
C VAL A 306 -7.48 83.81 -31.54
N ALA A 307 -7.76 85.08 -31.21
CA ALA A 307 -8.47 85.45 -29.99
C ALA A 307 -9.91 84.91 -29.97
N LYS A 308 -10.64 84.95 -31.09
CA LYS A 308 -11.95 84.31 -31.23
C LYS A 308 -11.88 82.81 -31.01
N LEU A 309 -10.91 82.13 -31.61
CA LEU A 309 -10.71 80.68 -31.43
C LEU A 309 -10.36 80.34 -29.97
N ALA A 310 -9.48 81.12 -29.33
CA ALA A 310 -9.16 80.96 -27.92
C ALA A 310 -10.39 81.15 -27.02
N LEU A 311 -11.23 82.15 -27.32
CA LEU A 311 -12.48 82.38 -26.59
C LEU A 311 -13.46 81.20 -26.77
N ILE A 312 -13.62 80.70 -28.01
CA ILE A 312 -14.43 79.51 -28.28
C ILE A 312 -13.92 78.32 -27.45
N LEU A 313 -12.62 78.08 -27.40
CA LEU A 313 -12.04 76.99 -26.60
C LEU A 313 -12.29 77.15 -25.10
N VAL A 314 -12.18 78.37 -24.56
CA VAL A 314 -12.49 78.65 -23.15
C VAL A 314 -13.98 78.44 -22.87
N PHE A 315 -14.85 78.90 -23.78
CA PHE A 315 -16.30 78.76 -23.63
C PHE A 315 -16.75 77.30 -23.70
N VAL A 316 -16.24 76.52 -24.67
CA VAL A 316 -16.44 75.07 -24.75
C VAL A 316 -15.97 74.39 -23.45
N ARG A 317 -14.78 74.74 -22.93
CA ARG A 317 -14.29 74.18 -21.67
C ARG A 317 -15.19 74.51 -20.48
N ARG A 318 -15.73 75.73 -20.42
CA ARG A 318 -16.59 76.17 -19.32
C ARG A 318 -17.97 75.53 -19.40
N LEU A 319 -18.59 75.49 -20.58
CA LEU A 319 -19.86 74.80 -20.81
C LEU A 319 -19.74 73.30 -20.56
N ARG A 320 -18.65 72.67 -20.97
CA ARG A 320 -18.41 71.25 -20.70
C ARG A 320 -18.26 70.95 -19.20
N ARG A 321 -17.59 71.83 -18.44
CA ARG A 321 -17.55 71.72 -16.96
C ARG A 321 -18.96 71.84 -16.37
N GLY A 322 -19.74 72.83 -16.79
CA GLY A 322 -21.12 72.97 -16.35
C GLY A 322 -21.99 71.76 -16.70
N ALA A 323 -21.93 71.27 -17.94
CA ALA A 323 -22.68 70.09 -18.38
C ALA A 323 -22.33 68.82 -17.60
N ALA A 324 -21.07 68.69 -17.15
CA ALA A 324 -20.65 67.61 -16.27
C ALA A 324 -21.19 67.78 -14.83
N GLU A 325 -21.24 69.01 -14.31
CA GLU A 325 -21.81 69.31 -12.99
C GLU A 325 -23.33 69.04 -12.91
N TYR A 326 -24.06 69.31 -14.00
CA TYR A 326 -25.49 69.00 -14.11
C TYR A 326 -25.79 67.52 -14.44
N GLY A 327 -24.77 66.67 -14.58
CA GLY A 327 -24.95 65.24 -14.89
C GLY A 327 -25.46 64.94 -16.30
N ILE A 328 -25.51 65.95 -17.18
CA ILE A 328 -25.96 65.80 -18.58
C ILE A 328 -24.84 65.14 -19.42
N HIS A 329 -23.58 65.36 -19.04
CA HIS A 329 -22.41 64.79 -19.71
C HIS A 329 -21.71 63.76 -18.81
N ASN A 330 -21.53 62.52 -19.28
CA ASN A 330 -20.78 61.52 -18.54
C ASN A 330 -19.27 61.76 -18.66
N ARG A 331 -18.54 61.68 -17.55
CA ARG A 331 -17.08 61.90 -17.51
C ARG A 331 -16.27 60.77 -18.20
N ILE A 332 -16.95 59.76 -18.75
CA ILE A 332 -16.36 58.57 -19.40
C ILE A 332 -15.81 58.90 -20.80
N GLY A 333 -16.31 59.95 -21.45
CA GLY A 333 -15.69 60.54 -22.63
C GLY A 333 -14.50 61.43 -22.27
N ALA A 334 -13.35 60.85 -21.90
CA ALA A 334 -12.11 61.62 -21.92
C ALA A 334 -11.92 62.20 -23.35
N THR A 335 -11.28 63.35 -23.49
CA THR A 335 -10.93 63.90 -24.82
C THR A 335 -9.97 62.96 -25.59
N TYR A 336 -9.34 62.03 -24.89
CA TYR A 336 -8.34 61.10 -25.41
C TYR A 336 -8.83 60.21 -26.58
N PRO A 337 -9.94 59.45 -26.49
CA PRO A 337 -10.47 58.67 -27.63
C PRO A 337 -10.80 59.51 -28.88
N TYR A 338 -11.21 60.77 -28.69
CA TYR A 338 -11.49 61.68 -29.82
C TYR A 338 -10.20 62.19 -30.46
N ILE A 339 -9.24 62.58 -29.64
CA ILE A 339 -7.94 63.05 -30.11
C ILE A 339 -7.20 61.91 -30.81
N SER A 340 -7.23 60.69 -30.24
CA SER A 340 -6.57 59.53 -30.84
C SER A 340 -7.22 59.11 -32.16
N SER A 341 -8.56 59.09 -32.26
CA SER A 341 -9.26 58.80 -33.52
C SER A 341 -9.04 59.89 -34.58
N MET A 342 -9.05 61.17 -34.19
CA MET A 342 -8.74 62.28 -35.08
C MET A 342 -7.29 62.20 -35.59
N PHE A 343 -6.32 61.92 -34.70
CA PHE A 343 -4.94 61.70 -35.12
C PHE A 343 -4.79 60.48 -36.03
N ALA A 344 -5.51 59.39 -35.77
CA ALA A 344 -5.50 58.21 -36.63
C ALA A 344 -6.04 58.53 -38.04
N VAL A 345 -7.14 59.28 -38.15
CA VAL A 345 -7.71 59.70 -39.45
C VAL A 345 -6.79 60.69 -40.16
N LEU A 346 -6.23 61.67 -39.45
CA LEU A 346 -5.27 62.63 -40.01
C LEU A 346 -3.99 61.92 -40.47
N TYR A 347 -3.47 60.99 -39.68
CA TYR A 347 -2.31 60.19 -40.01
C TYR A 347 -2.59 59.31 -41.24
N ALA A 348 -3.73 58.62 -41.29
CA ALA A 348 -4.12 57.83 -42.46
C ALA A 348 -4.29 58.68 -43.72
N GLY A 349 -4.89 59.87 -43.61
CA GLY A 349 -5.03 60.81 -44.72
C GLY A 349 -3.70 61.39 -45.19
N PHE A 350 -2.79 61.70 -44.27
CA PHE A 350 -1.45 62.20 -44.55
C PHE A 350 -0.57 61.12 -45.17
N ALA A 351 -0.60 59.90 -44.61
CA ALA A 351 0.06 58.73 -45.16
C ALA A 351 -0.43 58.43 -46.59
N LYS A 352 -1.75 58.53 -46.84
CA LYS A 352 -2.33 58.36 -48.19
C LYS A 352 -1.89 59.46 -49.16
N ARG A 353 -1.74 60.70 -48.72
CA ARG A 353 -1.24 61.81 -49.57
C ARG A 353 0.26 61.71 -49.84
N ILE A 354 1.05 61.22 -48.89
CA ILE A 354 2.48 60.96 -49.11
C ILE A 354 2.67 59.76 -50.04
N SER A 355 1.87 58.69 -49.88
CA SER A 355 1.96 57.51 -50.75
C SER A 355 1.41 57.75 -52.16
N SER A 356 0.44 58.67 -52.33
CA SER A 356 -0.10 59.05 -53.65
C SER A 356 0.62 60.24 -54.31
N GLY A 357 1.26 61.11 -53.54
CA GLY A 357 2.04 62.26 -54.02
C GLY A 357 3.53 61.98 -54.18
N GLY A 358 3.98 60.77 -53.83
CA GLY A 358 5.29 60.25 -54.20
C GLY A 358 5.34 60.13 -55.72
N ILE A 359 6.15 60.98 -56.34
CA ILE A 359 6.67 60.88 -57.71
C ILE A 359 6.63 59.42 -58.15
N ALA A 360 5.81 59.12 -59.15
CA ALA A 360 5.80 57.83 -59.82
C ALA A 360 7.23 57.52 -60.26
N ARG A 361 7.95 56.79 -59.41
CA ARG A 361 9.25 56.22 -59.75
C ARG A 361 8.92 55.13 -60.77
N PRO A 362 9.40 55.22 -62.02
CA PRO A 362 9.16 54.18 -63.01
C PRO A 362 9.67 52.86 -62.42
N SER A 363 8.75 51.91 -62.30
CA SER A 363 9.01 50.54 -61.86
C SER A 363 10.09 49.93 -62.76
N PRO A 364 11.30 49.62 -62.27
CA PRO A 364 12.23 48.79 -63.00
C PRO A 364 12.00 47.34 -62.57
N GLY A 365 11.54 46.54 -63.52
CA GLY A 365 11.81 45.11 -63.60
C GLY A 365 11.42 44.27 -62.39
N SER A 366 10.28 43.59 -62.50
CA SER A 366 10.02 42.36 -61.76
C SER A 366 11.11 41.32 -62.05
N PRO A 367 11.66 40.64 -61.02
CA PRO A 367 12.03 39.25 -61.14
C PRO A 367 11.12 38.41 -60.22
N SER A 368 10.32 37.59 -60.89
CA SER A 368 10.13 36.17 -60.61
C SER A 368 10.53 35.64 -59.23
N SER A 369 9.51 35.18 -58.50
CA SER A 369 9.43 33.88 -57.83
C SER A 369 10.65 33.37 -57.05
N SER A 370 10.52 33.31 -55.73
CA SER A 370 10.97 32.14 -54.98
C SER A 370 10.11 31.95 -53.74
N SER A 371 9.24 30.96 -53.84
CA SER A 371 8.56 30.27 -52.74
C SER A 371 9.58 29.82 -51.69
N THR A 372 9.54 30.45 -50.52
CA THR A 372 10.21 29.92 -49.33
C THR A 372 9.14 29.31 -48.44
N GLU A 373 9.09 28.00 -48.57
CA GLU A 373 8.41 27.01 -47.76
C GLU A 373 8.77 27.20 -46.28
N THR A 374 7.78 27.58 -45.46
CA THR A 374 7.93 27.61 -43.99
C THR A 374 7.77 26.18 -43.49
N PRO A 375 8.78 25.56 -42.86
CA PRO A 375 8.69 24.20 -42.36
C PRO A 375 7.70 24.14 -41.19
N ALA A 376 6.74 23.22 -41.32
CA ALA A 376 5.76 22.90 -40.30
C ALA A 376 6.46 22.45 -39.00
N LEU A 377 6.04 23.04 -37.89
CA LEU A 377 6.45 22.69 -36.54
C LEU A 377 5.96 21.26 -36.21
N PRO A 378 6.80 20.35 -35.69
CA PRO A 378 6.37 18.99 -35.37
C PRO A 378 5.38 18.98 -34.21
N GLU A 379 4.29 18.24 -34.43
CA GLU A 379 3.21 17.95 -33.50
C GLU A 379 3.73 17.18 -32.27
N PRO A 380 3.33 17.54 -31.04
CA PRO A 380 3.80 16.86 -29.83
C PRO A 380 3.20 15.45 -29.73
N GLU A 381 4.08 14.43 -29.67
CA GLU A 381 3.70 13.03 -29.42
C GLU A 381 2.88 12.89 -28.12
N PRO A 382 1.79 12.11 -28.11
CA PRO A 382 1.05 11.80 -26.90
C PRO A 382 1.87 10.86 -25.99
N PRO A 383 1.76 11.03 -24.65
CA PRO A 383 2.55 10.28 -23.69
C PRO A 383 2.26 8.78 -23.79
N LYS A 384 3.33 7.99 -23.99
CA LYS A 384 3.31 6.53 -23.96
C LYS A 384 2.73 6.06 -22.63
N ARG A 385 1.59 5.37 -22.72
CA ARG A 385 0.89 4.74 -21.62
C ARG A 385 1.77 3.64 -21.05
N ASN A 386 2.33 3.85 -19.85
CA ASN A 386 3.03 2.81 -19.12
C ASN A 386 2.05 1.67 -18.82
N GLU A 387 2.19 0.56 -19.55
CA GLU A 387 1.56 -0.71 -19.20
C GLU A 387 2.21 -1.23 -17.92
N ILE A 388 1.50 -1.11 -16.82
CA ILE A 388 1.85 -1.75 -15.56
C ILE A 388 1.54 -3.23 -15.74
N HIS A 389 2.60 -4.00 -16.00
CA HIS A 389 2.56 -5.45 -16.05
C HIS A 389 2.40 -5.99 -14.62
N VAL A 390 1.16 -6.30 -14.24
CA VAL A 390 0.85 -6.99 -12.99
C VAL A 390 1.13 -8.48 -13.21
N GLN A 391 2.21 -9.00 -12.58
CA GLN A 391 2.43 -10.43 -12.53
C GLN A 391 1.41 -11.09 -11.59
N PRO A 392 0.79 -12.22 -12.00
CA PRO A 392 -0.04 -13.01 -11.10
C PRO A 392 0.85 -13.77 -10.12
N ILE A 393 0.61 -13.56 -8.82
CA ILE A 393 1.14 -14.42 -7.76
C ILE A 393 0.18 -15.61 -7.66
N LEU A 394 0.71 -16.81 -7.95
CA LEU A 394 0.08 -18.11 -7.69
C LEU A 394 0.37 -18.55 -6.26
#